data_AF-A0A9Q8QUY4-F1
#
_entry.id   AF-A0A9Q8QUY4-F1
#
_cell.length_a   1.000
_cell.length_b   1.000
_cell.length_c   1.000
_cell.angle_alpha   90.00
_cell.angle_beta   90.00
_cell.angle_gamma   90.00
#
_symmetry.space_group_name_H-M   'P 1'
#
loop_
_entity.id
_entity.type
_entity.pdbx_description
1 polymer ?
#
loop_
_entity_poly.entity_id
_entity_poly.type
_entity_poly.pdbx_seq_one_letter_code
_entity_poly.pdbx_strand_id
1 'polypeptide(L)'
;MKDLQQINACQMLAMRLVNLNERRSSPFFIHPPAPPSPPSSPHHPQPHSMPVVKTRLTGPSDAAAVAALLFGLLDELWSGNGPDVESLTRTAASVLGDPTVTAALAYVVEDDDGDDNNDDEQQQQKQQKQRHQEPVGVVTINECTAIYAGGKFGEVSELYVCPRMRSRGVAPHLIDVAVELARRRGWKRLEVCAPSQPRWSRSLSFYKRNGFRELGPRLCRDV
;
A
#
# COMPACT_ATOMS: atom_id res chain seq x y z
N MET A 1 -16.49 21.43 21.85
CA MET A 1 -17.07 20.58 20.79
C MET A 1 -16.21 20.71 19.53
N LYS A 2 -14.96 20.23 19.58
CA LYS A 2 -14.13 19.99 18.39
C LYS A 2 -14.15 18.48 18.12
N ASP A 3 -15.35 17.93 18.03
CA ASP A 3 -15.58 16.51 17.80
C ASP A 3 -15.75 16.32 16.30
N LEU A 4 -14.67 15.92 15.61
CA LEU A 4 -14.70 15.06 14.40
C LEU A 4 -13.32 14.73 13.79
N GLN A 5 -12.18 15.19 14.36
CA GLN A 5 -10.87 15.05 13.69
C GLN A 5 -9.95 13.93 14.19
N GLN A 6 -10.37 13.10 15.14
CA GLN A 6 -9.53 12.02 15.67
C GLN A 6 -9.91 10.67 15.05
N ILE A 7 -9.54 10.49 13.78
CA ILE A 7 -9.59 9.19 13.11
C ILE A 7 -8.14 8.72 12.94
N ASN A 8 -7.76 7.73 13.76
CA ASN A 8 -6.43 7.14 13.80
C ASN A 8 -5.95 6.62 12.44
N ALA A 9 -4.66 6.78 12.17
CA ALA A 9 -3.97 6.34 10.95
C ALA A 9 -4.28 4.88 10.54
N CYS A 10 -4.55 4.00 11.51
CA CYS A 10 -4.94 2.60 11.26
C CYS A 10 -6.32 2.40 10.61
N GLN A 11 -7.29 3.31 10.79
CA GLN A 11 -8.59 3.24 10.08
C GLN A 11 -8.51 3.76 8.64
N MET A 12 -7.41 4.41 8.28
CA MET A 12 -7.29 5.19 7.04
C MET A 12 -6.34 4.51 6.03
N LEU A 13 -5.53 3.54 6.48
CA LEU A 13 -4.62 2.69 5.69
C LEU A 13 -5.22 2.15 4.38
N ALA A 14 -6.52 1.88 4.39
CA ALA A 14 -7.22 1.31 3.26
C ALA A 14 -8.19 2.31 2.61
N MET A 15 -7.98 3.61 2.73
CA MET A 15 -8.81 4.61 2.06
C MET A 15 -8.68 4.58 0.55
N ARG A 16 -7.58 4.11 -0.04
CA ARG A 16 -7.36 4.53 -1.43
C ARG A 16 -6.48 3.68 -2.30
N LEU A 17 -6.30 2.38 -2.02
CA LEU A 17 -5.66 1.41 -2.93
C LEU A 17 -6.33 1.33 -4.33
N VAL A 18 -7.44 2.03 -4.55
CA VAL A 18 -8.22 2.02 -5.78
C VAL A 18 -8.90 3.38 -5.93
N ASN A 19 -8.53 4.11 -6.98
CA ASN A 19 -8.91 5.51 -7.19
C ASN A 19 -10.41 5.70 -7.50
N LEU A 20 -10.96 6.84 -7.06
CA LEU A 20 -12.32 7.33 -7.31
C LEU A 20 -12.38 7.98 -8.71
N ASN A 21 -13.23 7.44 -9.58
CA ASN A 21 -13.73 8.16 -10.75
C ASN A 21 -15.24 8.25 -10.64
N GLU A 22 -15.75 9.27 -9.95
CA GLU A 22 -17.18 9.60 -9.96
C GLU A 22 -17.35 11.05 -10.44
N ARG A 23 -17.65 11.19 -11.74
CA ARG A 23 -18.28 12.41 -12.26
C ARG A 23 -19.79 12.29 -12.09
N ARG A 24 -20.35 13.35 -11.51
CA ARG A 24 -21.77 13.57 -11.19
C ARG A 24 -22.68 13.42 -12.42
N SER A 25 -23.83 12.80 -12.22
CA SER A 25 -24.95 12.77 -13.17
C SER A 25 -26.08 13.67 -12.65
N SER A 26 -26.57 14.56 -13.51
CA SER A 26 -27.90 15.21 -13.43
C SER A 26 -28.39 15.48 -14.86
N PRO A 27 -29.71 15.55 -15.09
CA PRO A 27 -30.33 15.04 -16.32
C PRO A 27 -30.56 16.13 -17.37
N PHE A 28 -30.29 15.81 -18.63
CA PHE A 28 -30.83 16.53 -19.78
C PHE A 28 -31.49 15.52 -20.73
N PHE A 29 -32.78 15.73 -20.98
CA PHE A 29 -33.55 15.06 -22.02
C PHE A 29 -33.03 15.50 -23.39
N ILE A 30 -32.50 14.57 -24.20
CA ILE A 30 -32.21 14.76 -25.63
C ILE A 30 -32.62 13.48 -26.37
N HIS A 31 -33.17 13.67 -27.58
CA HIS A 31 -33.72 12.71 -28.56
C HIS A 31 -33.15 11.27 -28.60
N PRO A 32 -33.95 10.28 -29.06
CA PRO A 32 -33.47 8.92 -29.27
C PRO A 32 -32.34 8.90 -30.31
N PRO A 33 -31.18 8.28 -30.01
CA PRO A 33 -30.05 8.20 -30.93
C PRO A 33 -30.33 7.22 -32.08
N ALA A 34 -29.72 7.50 -33.24
CA ALA A 34 -29.66 6.59 -34.39
C ALA A 34 -29.09 5.21 -33.98
N PRO A 35 -29.48 4.12 -34.66
CA PRO A 35 -29.00 2.77 -34.34
C PRO A 35 -27.46 2.70 -34.41
N PRO A 36 -26.80 2.02 -33.46
CA PRO A 36 -25.36 1.94 -33.43
C PRO A 36 -24.84 1.18 -34.66
N SER A 37 -23.81 1.74 -35.28
CA SER A 37 -22.99 1.04 -36.28
C SER A 37 -22.48 -0.28 -35.71
N PRO A 38 -22.30 -1.34 -36.54
CA PRO A 38 -21.77 -2.61 -36.08
C PRO A 38 -20.41 -2.39 -35.39
N PRO A 39 -20.10 -3.15 -34.32
CA PRO A 39 -18.86 -2.96 -33.58
C PRO A 39 -17.67 -3.16 -34.51
N SER A 40 -16.85 -2.11 -34.64
CA SER A 40 -15.48 -2.26 -35.12
C SER A 40 -14.82 -3.38 -34.33
N SER A 41 -14.17 -4.30 -35.05
CA SER A 41 -13.45 -5.47 -34.52
C SER A 41 -12.81 -5.19 -33.16
N PRO A 42 -12.86 -6.14 -32.20
CA PRO A 42 -12.30 -5.93 -30.88
C PRO A 42 -10.82 -5.59 -31.01
N HIS A 43 -10.49 -4.31 -30.82
CA HIS A 43 -9.13 -3.90 -30.53
C HIS A 43 -8.82 -4.53 -29.19
N HIS A 44 -8.13 -5.68 -29.24
CA HIS A 44 -7.61 -6.33 -28.05
C HIS A 44 -6.81 -5.27 -27.29
N PRO A 45 -7.20 -4.85 -26.08
CA PRO A 45 -6.28 -4.14 -25.24
C PRO A 45 -5.11 -5.10 -25.06
N GLN A 46 -3.94 -4.73 -25.60
CA GLN A 46 -2.69 -5.43 -25.33
C GLN A 46 -2.64 -5.65 -23.81
N PRO A 47 -2.43 -6.87 -23.29
CA PRO A 47 -2.26 -7.06 -21.87
C PRO A 47 -1.07 -6.20 -21.47
N HIS A 48 -1.31 -5.07 -20.83
CA HIS A 48 -0.25 -4.31 -20.19
C HIS A 48 0.39 -5.31 -19.23
N SER A 49 1.62 -5.73 -19.55
CA SER A 49 2.37 -6.69 -18.75
C SER A 49 2.29 -6.22 -17.30
N MET A 50 1.82 -7.11 -16.41
CA MET A 50 1.76 -6.80 -14.98
C MET A 50 3.18 -6.47 -14.54
N PRO A 51 3.42 -5.33 -13.87
CA PRO A 51 4.77 -4.96 -13.49
C PRO A 51 5.37 -6.04 -12.58
N VAL A 52 6.64 -6.36 -12.79
CA VAL A 52 7.37 -7.27 -11.91
C VAL A 52 7.64 -6.53 -10.59
N VAL A 53 7.00 -7.00 -9.52
CA VAL A 53 7.15 -6.43 -8.18
C VAL A 53 8.20 -7.20 -7.39
N LYS A 54 9.20 -6.50 -6.86
CA LYS A 54 10.18 -7.04 -5.91
C LYS A 54 9.94 -6.44 -4.53
N THR A 55 10.10 -7.23 -3.48
CA THR A 55 9.99 -6.78 -2.09
C THR A 55 11.26 -7.09 -1.32
N ARG A 56 11.64 -6.23 -0.36
CA ARG A 56 12.70 -6.52 0.61
C ARG A 56 12.31 -6.06 2.01
N LEU A 57 12.81 -6.77 3.01
CA LEU A 57 12.74 -6.30 4.41
C LEU A 57 13.63 -5.08 4.61
N THR A 58 13.23 -4.24 5.56
CA THR A 58 13.93 -3.00 5.90
C THR A 58 14.60 -3.05 7.26
N GLY A 59 15.63 -2.24 7.43
CA GLY A 59 16.21 -1.92 8.75
C GLY A 59 16.21 -0.42 9.05
N PRO A 60 16.82 0.03 10.16
CA PRO A 60 16.86 1.45 10.53
C PRO A 60 17.46 2.38 9.47
N SER A 61 18.36 1.87 8.63
CA SER A 61 18.94 2.64 7.51
C SER A 61 17.92 3.03 6.43
N ASP A 62 16.76 2.35 6.39
CA ASP A 62 15.69 2.60 5.43
C ASP A 62 14.64 3.60 5.95
N ALA A 63 14.85 4.18 7.13
CA ALA A 63 13.89 5.06 7.79
C ALA A 63 13.41 6.21 6.90
N ALA A 64 14.31 6.82 6.13
CA ALA A 64 13.96 7.91 5.21
C ALA A 64 13.01 7.43 4.09
N ALA A 65 13.25 6.23 3.53
CA ALA A 65 12.44 5.67 2.47
C ALA A 65 11.04 5.27 2.98
N VAL A 66 10.98 4.65 4.16
CA VAL A 66 9.72 4.32 4.84
C VAL A 66 8.95 5.60 5.19
N ALA A 67 9.62 6.60 5.76
CA ALA A 67 9.00 7.87 6.13
C ALA A 67 8.48 8.64 4.91
N ALA A 68 9.16 8.63 3.76
CA ALA A 68 8.66 9.26 2.54
C ALA A 68 7.32 8.64 2.07
N LEU A 69 7.21 7.30 2.11
CA LEU A 69 5.96 6.61 1.78
C LEU A 69 4.86 6.86 2.82
N LEU A 70 5.20 6.83 4.10
CA LEU A 70 4.23 7.12 5.17
C LEU A 70 3.81 8.59 5.19
N PHE A 71 4.67 9.51 4.77
CA PHE A 71 4.31 10.90 4.56
C PHE A 71 3.26 11.01 3.46
N GLY A 72 3.48 10.34 2.32
CA GLY A 72 2.48 10.27 1.24
C GLY A 72 1.16 9.66 1.71
N LEU A 73 1.20 8.62 2.54
CA LEU A 73 0.01 8.08 3.20
C LEU A 73 -0.66 9.17 4.05
N LEU A 74 0.02 9.70 5.06
CA LEU A 74 -0.56 10.64 6.03
C LEU A 74 -1.04 11.95 5.39
N ASP A 75 -0.37 12.43 4.35
CA ASP A 75 -0.82 13.58 3.58
C ASP A 75 -2.18 13.32 2.90
N GLU A 76 -2.35 12.15 2.27
CA GLU A 76 -3.64 11.71 1.72
C GLU A 76 -4.73 11.59 2.79
N LEU A 77 -4.36 11.19 4.01
CA LEU A 77 -5.30 10.93 5.09
C LEU A 77 -5.72 12.22 5.81
N TRP A 78 -4.77 13.07 6.12
CA TRP A 78 -4.96 14.23 7.01
C TRP A 78 -4.93 15.56 6.26
N SER A 79 -4.91 15.53 4.92
CA SER A 79 -4.96 16.72 4.06
C SER A 79 -3.89 17.74 4.46
N GLY A 80 -2.64 17.28 4.59
CA GLY A 80 -1.50 18.12 4.97
C GLY A 80 -1.34 18.42 6.46
N ASN A 81 -2.25 17.95 7.33
CA ASN A 81 -2.10 18.12 8.80
C ASN A 81 -1.27 17.01 9.46
N GLY A 82 -0.48 16.30 8.66
CA GLY A 82 0.45 15.25 9.09
C GLY A 82 1.67 15.78 9.84
N PRO A 83 2.41 14.90 10.54
CA PRO A 83 3.77 15.23 10.97
C PRO A 83 4.64 15.55 9.74
N ASP A 84 5.63 16.43 9.94
CA ASP A 84 6.62 16.70 8.91
C ASP A 84 7.51 15.47 8.64
N VAL A 85 8.16 15.45 7.47
CA VAL A 85 8.99 14.33 7.02
C VAL A 85 10.15 14.05 7.96
N GLU A 86 10.74 15.08 8.58
CA GLU A 86 11.88 14.91 9.49
C GLU A 86 11.44 14.20 10.77
N SER A 87 10.35 14.66 11.37
CA SER A 87 9.72 14.02 12.52
C SER A 87 9.32 12.57 12.21
N LEU A 88 8.71 12.33 11.06
CA LEU A 88 8.32 10.99 10.64
C LEU A 88 9.53 10.08 10.38
N THR A 89 10.64 10.62 9.86
CA THR A 89 11.89 9.89 9.67
C THR A 89 12.51 9.48 11.01
N ARG A 90 12.52 10.37 12.00
CA ARG A 90 13.00 10.03 13.36
C ARG A 90 12.14 8.93 13.99
N THR A 91 10.82 9.04 13.88
CA THR A 91 9.89 8.00 14.37
C THR A 91 10.12 6.67 13.64
N ALA A 92 10.22 6.68 12.31
CA ALA A 92 10.49 5.49 11.52
C ALA A 92 11.81 4.82 11.92
N ALA A 93 12.88 5.60 12.14
CA ALA A 93 14.17 5.04 12.60
C ALA A 93 14.05 4.33 13.95
N SER A 94 13.32 4.92 14.90
CA SER A 94 13.05 4.29 16.20
C SER A 94 12.22 3.01 16.05
N VAL A 95 11.13 3.07 15.28
CA VAL A 95 10.19 1.96 15.08
C VAL A 95 10.85 0.80 14.34
N LEU A 96 11.66 1.06 13.30
CA LEU A 96 12.41 0.04 12.57
C LEU A 96 13.58 -0.55 13.38
N GLY A 97 13.98 0.12 14.47
CA GLY A 97 14.97 -0.40 15.42
C GLY A 97 14.37 -1.35 16.46
N ASP A 98 13.05 -1.40 16.60
CA ASP A 98 12.37 -2.27 17.54
C ASP A 98 12.35 -3.72 17.02
N PRO A 99 12.83 -4.72 17.79
CA PRO A 99 12.89 -6.11 17.35
C PRO A 99 11.51 -6.78 17.15
N THR A 100 10.44 -6.16 17.65
CA THR A 100 9.05 -6.60 17.47
C THR A 100 8.43 -6.04 16.20
N VAL A 101 9.07 -5.09 15.53
CA VAL A 101 8.59 -4.48 14.31
C VAL A 101 9.33 -5.05 13.11
N THR A 102 8.61 -5.33 12.04
CA THR A 102 9.19 -5.69 10.75
C THR A 102 8.49 -4.89 9.67
N ALA A 103 9.27 -4.24 8.80
CA ALA A 103 8.73 -3.57 7.63
C ALA A 103 9.37 -4.09 6.34
N ALA A 104 8.67 -3.87 5.23
CA ALA A 104 9.13 -4.20 3.91
C ALA A 104 8.74 -3.13 2.90
N LEU A 105 9.64 -2.91 1.94
CA LEU A 105 9.43 -2.02 0.80
C LEU A 105 9.19 -2.83 -0.46
N ALA A 106 8.32 -2.31 -1.34
CA ALA A 106 8.07 -2.84 -2.67
C ALA A 106 8.64 -1.91 -3.74
N TYR A 107 9.20 -2.52 -4.79
CA TYR A 107 9.80 -1.87 -5.96
C TYR A 107 9.22 -2.49 -7.22
N VAL A 108 9.16 -1.72 -8.30
CA VAL A 108 8.68 -2.18 -9.61
C VAL A 108 9.84 -2.15 -10.58
N VAL A 109 10.24 -3.32 -11.07
CA VAL A 109 11.31 -3.47 -12.06
C VAL A 109 10.74 -3.11 -13.42
N GLU A 110 11.34 -2.12 -14.07
CA GLU A 110 11.12 -1.86 -15.49
C GLU A 110 11.91 -2.91 -16.28
N ASP A 111 11.25 -3.56 -17.25
CA ASP A 111 11.93 -4.46 -18.16
C ASP A 111 12.94 -3.62 -18.96
N ASP A 112 14.24 -3.86 -18.74
CA ASP A 112 15.32 -3.27 -19.53
C ASP A 112 15.24 -3.95 -20.91
N ASP A 113 14.38 -3.43 -21.80
CA ASP A 113 14.39 -3.77 -23.22
C ASP A 113 15.79 -3.42 -23.72
N GLY A 114 16.66 -4.44 -23.74
CA GLY A 114 18.09 -4.29 -23.96
C GLY A 114 18.40 -3.60 -25.28
N ASP A 115 18.67 -2.29 -25.20
CA ASP A 115 19.43 -1.58 -26.23
C ASP A 115 20.91 -1.92 -26.01
N ASP A 116 21.34 -2.95 -26.73
CA ASP A 116 22.70 -3.45 -26.77
C ASP A 116 23.55 -2.51 -27.64
N ASN A 117 23.78 -1.29 -27.14
CA ASN A 117 24.70 -0.31 -27.75
C ASN A 117 25.52 0.43 -26.69
N ASN A 118 26.75 -0.07 -26.56
CA ASN A 118 28.03 0.58 -26.22
C ASN A 118 28.04 1.89 -25.41
N ASP A 119 28.78 1.87 -24.30
CA ASP A 119 29.95 2.73 -24.02
C ASP A 119 30.22 2.72 -22.50
N ASP A 120 31.46 2.40 -22.12
CA ASP A 120 31.92 2.02 -20.77
C ASP A 120 31.61 3.02 -19.64
N GLU A 121 31.20 4.25 -19.95
CA GLU A 121 30.75 5.26 -18.98
C GLU A 121 29.33 5.00 -18.45
N GLN A 122 28.51 4.22 -19.16
CA GLN A 122 27.13 3.92 -18.76
C GLN A 122 27.05 2.92 -17.59
N GLN A 123 28.11 2.16 -17.30
CA GLN A 123 28.09 1.14 -16.24
C GLN A 123 28.03 1.74 -14.83
N GLN A 124 28.66 2.90 -14.59
CA GLN A 124 28.56 3.59 -13.29
C GLN A 124 27.19 4.25 -13.09
N GLN A 125 26.58 4.77 -14.16
CA GLN A 125 25.19 5.28 -14.10
C GLN A 125 24.16 4.15 -14.03
N LYS A 126 24.33 2.99 -14.69
CA LYS A 126 23.46 1.81 -14.51
C LYS A 126 23.57 1.22 -13.10
N GLN A 127 24.77 1.17 -12.50
CA GLN A 127 24.94 0.73 -11.11
C GLN A 127 24.38 1.75 -10.09
N GLN A 128 24.48 3.07 -10.34
CA GLN A 128 23.83 4.08 -9.48
C GLN A 128 22.30 4.14 -9.66
N LYS A 129 21.80 3.93 -10.89
CA LYS A 129 20.37 3.88 -11.23
C LYS A 129 19.70 2.61 -10.68
N GLN A 130 20.42 1.49 -10.59
CA GLN A 130 19.98 0.30 -9.84
C GLN A 130 20.01 0.48 -8.31
N ARG A 131 20.80 1.43 -7.77
CA ARG A 131 20.90 1.69 -6.33
C ARG A 131 19.85 2.64 -5.77
N HIS A 132 19.05 3.30 -6.61
CA HIS A 132 17.94 4.16 -6.18
C HIS A 132 16.66 3.88 -6.97
N GLN A 133 16.27 2.62 -7.07
CA GLN A 133 14.88 2.34 -7.42
C GLN A 133 14.01 2.87 -6.28
N GLU A 134 13.16 3.86 -6.56
CA GLU A 134 12.29 4.45 -5.55
C GLU A 134 11.24 3.40 -5.12
N PRO A 135 11.06 3.15 -3.81
CA PRO A 135 10.04 2.21 -3.37
C PRO A 135 8.65 2.79 -3.67
N VAL A 136 7.76 1.94 -4.13
CA VAL A 136 6.39 2.30 -4.53
C VAL A 136 5.34 1.86 -3.50
N GLY A 137 5.75 1.12 -2.48
CA GLY A 137 4.88 0.70 -1.40
C GLY A 137 5.64 0.21 -0.18
N VAL A 138 4.93 0.18 0.95
CA VAL A 138 5.44 -0.21 2.26
C VAL A 138 4.39 -1.03 3.00
N VAL A 139 4.84 -2.00 3.78
CA VAL A 139 4.07 -2.63 4.84
C VAL A 139 4.88 -2.63 6.12
N THR A 140 4.24 -2.37 7.25
CA THR A 140 4.81 -2.50 8.60
C THR A 140 3.95 -3.47 9.39
N ILE A 141 4.61 -4.37 10.11
CA ILE A 141 4.00 -5.47 10.85
C ILE A 141 4.56 -5.45 12.27
N ASN A 142 3.67 -5.46 13.26
CA ASN A 142 4.01 -5.54 14.67
C ASN A 142 3.80 -6.95 15.19
N GLU A 143 4.76 -7.49 15.94
CA GLU A 143 4.57 -8.68 16.76
C GLU A 143 3.78 -8.29 18.02
N CYS A 144 2.56 -8.79 18.12
CA CYS A 144 1.70 -8.62 19.28
C CYS A 144 1.62 -9.92 20.08
N THR A 145 1.18 -9.83 21.35
CA THR A 145 0.93 -11.01 22.19
C THR A 145 -0.43 -10.89 22.87
N ALA A 146 -1.24 -11.94 22.78
CA ALA A 146 -2.52 -12.00 23.47
C ALA A 146 -2.85 -13.43 23.92
N ILE A 147 -3.48 -13.54 25.09
CA ILE A 147 -3.94 -14.83 25.64
C ILE A 147 -4.97 -15.49 24.69
N TYR A 148 -5.95 -14.71 24.19
CA TYR A 148 -6.97 -15.24 23.27
C TYR A 148 -6.38 -15.70 21.92
N ALA A 149 -5.23 -15.16 21.53
CA ALA A 149 -4.53 -15.53 20.31
C ALA A 149 -3.61 -16.75 20.50
N GLY A 150 -3.49 -17.26 21.74
CA GLY A 150 -2.59 -18.36 22.07
C GLY A 150 -1.11 -17.96 22.03
N GLY A 151 -0.80 -16.69 22.34
CA GLY A 151 0.56 -16.15 22.35
C GLY A 151 0.78 -15.10 21.28
N LYS A 152 1.88 -15.22 20.53
CA LYS A 152 2.33 -14.23 19.55
C LYS A 152 1.52 -14.27 18.25
N PHE A 153 1.26 -13.09 17.69
CA PHE A 153 0.61 -12.91 16.39
C PHE A 153 1.14 -11.63 15.71
N GLY A 154 0.86 -11.48 14.40
CA GLY A 154 1.22 -10.26 13.67
C GLY A 154 0.05 -9.30 13.53
N GLU A 155 0.29 -8.00 13.58
CA GLU A 155 -0.65 -6.94 13.19
C GLU A 155 -0.02 -6.10 12.08
N VAL A 156 -0.68 -5.95 10.93
CA VAL A 156 -0.30 -4.96 9.91
C VAL A 156 -0.74 -3.57 10.38
N SER A 157 0.22 -2.75 10.80
CA SER A 157 0.00 -1.38 11.27
C SER A 157 -0.05 -0.37 10.13
N GLU A 158 0.82 -0.55 9.13
CA GLU A 158 0.86 0.28 7.92
C GLU A 158 0.86 -0.59 6.66
N LEU A 159 0.08 -0.19 5.65
CA LEU A 159 0.10 -0.75 4.30
C LEU A 159 -0.22 0.39 3.33
N TYR A 160 0.74 0.76 2.51
CA TYR A 160 0.58 1.84 1.56
C TYR A 160 1.23 1.51 0.22
N VAL A 161 0.57 1.96 -0.84
CA VAL A 161 1.09 1.94 -2.21
C VAL A 161 0.85 3.32 -2.80
N CYS A 162 1.89 3.90 -3.39
CA CYS A 162 1.82 5.23 -4.00
C CYS A 162 0.71 5.26 -5.07
N PRO A 163 -0.01 6.39 -5.25
CA PRO A 163 -1.18 6.46 -6.12
C PRO A 163 -1.00 5.88 -7.52
N ARG A 164 0.17 6.13 -8.13
CA ARG A 164 0.52 5.71 -9.49
C ARG A 164 0.60 4.18 -9.65
N MET A 165 0.88 3.44 -8.57
CA MET A 165 1.09 1.98 -8.60
C MET A 165 -0.08 1.16 -8.04
N ARG A 166 -1.19 1.82 -7.74
CA ARG A 166 -2.40 1.18 -7.23
C ARG A 166 -3.09 0.34 -8.29
N SER A 167 -3.77 -0.72 -7.85
CA SER A 167 -4.41 -1.71 -8.72
C SER A 167 -3.48 -2.38 -9.75
N ARG A 168 -2.16 -2.29 -9.57
CA ARG A 168 -1.13 -2.97 -10.38
C ARG A 168 -0.46 -4.15 -9.65
N GLY A 169 -1.13 -4.71 -8.64
CA GLY A 169 -0.65 -5.91 -7.94
C GLY A 169 0.41 -5.68 -6.84
N VAL A 170 0.81 -4.45 -6.52
CA VAL A 170 1.84 -4.19 -5.48
C VAL A 170 1.40 -4.62 -4.07
N ALA A 171 0.19 -4.23 -3.64
CA ALA A 171 -0.28 -4.50 -2.27
C ALA A 171 -0.39 -6.01 -1.92
N PRO A 172 -0.86 -6.90 -2.81
CA PRO A 172 -0.78 -8.35 -2.59
C PRO A 172 0.63 -8.85 -2.25
N HIS A 173 1.67 -8.42 -2.98
CA HIS A 173 3.05 -8.84 -2.71
C HIS A 173 3.51 -8.41 -1.31
N LEU A 174 3.09 -7.22 -0.85
CA LEU A 174 3.37 -6.76 0.51
C LEU A 174 2.63 -7.59 1.58
N ILE A 175 1.38 -8.01 1.31
CA ILE A 175 0.65 -8.93 2.19
C ILE A 175 1.33 -10.31 2.23
N ASP A 176 1.82 -10.82 1.10
CA ASP A 176 2.54 -12.09 1.04
C ASP A 176 3.80 -12.06 1.92
N VAL A 177 4.52 -10.94 1.97
CA VAL A 177 5.64 -10.74 2.91
C VAL A 177 5.17 -10.87 4.36
N ALA A 178 4.04 -10.26 4.73
CA ALA A 178 3.50 -10.34 6.09
C ALA A 178 3.04 -11.76 6.45
N VAL A 179 2.42 -12.49 5.52
CA VAL A 179 2.00 -13.88 5.70
C VAL A 179 3.22 -14.80 5.84
N GLU A 180 4.25 -14.61 5.02
CA GLU A 180 5.48 -15.39 5.09
C GLU A 180 6.24 -15.12 6.40
N LEU A 181 6.28 -13.87 6.86
CA LEU A 181 6.81 -13.52 8.18
C LEU A 181 6.06 -14.26 9.30
N ALA A 182 4.73 -14.24 9.27
CA ALA A 182 3.89 -14.94 10.25
C ALA A 182 4.17 -16.45 10.26
N ARG A 183 4.28 -17.08 9.09
CA ARG A 183 4.63 -18.50 8.96
C ARG A 183 6.00 -18.82 9.55
N ARG A 184 7.03 -18.04 9.19
CA ARG A 184 8.40 -18.21 9.71
C ARG A 184 8.49 -18.04 11.22
N ARG A 185 7.69 -17.15 11.79
CA ARG A 185 7.62 -16.89 13.24
C ARG A 185 6.67 -17.85 13.97
N GLY A 186 5.98 -18.74 13.27
CA GLY A 186 4.99 -19.66 13.86
C GLY A 186 3.72 -18.98 14.37
N TRP A 187 3.44 -17.74 13.93
CA TRP A 187 2.23 -17.02 14.29
C TRP A 187 1.02 -17.67 13.63
N LYS A 188 0.00 -17.96 14.43
CA LYS A 188 -1.25 -18.57 13.95
C LYS A 188 -2.21 -17.55 13.31
N ARG A 189 -1.86 -16.26 13.39
CA ARG A 189 -2.73 -15.17 12.98
C ARG A 189 -1.93 -13.95 12.51
N LEU A 190 -2.47 -13.32 11.47
CA LEU A 190 -2.13 -11.97 11.04
C LEU A 190 -3.42 -11.14 11.08
N GLU A 191 -3.38 -10.00 11.75
CA GLU A 191 -4.50 -9.07 11.87
C GLU A 191 -4.21 -7.79 11.09
N VAL A 192 -5.26 -7.12 10.65
CA VAL A 192 -5.17 -5.80 10.02
C VAL A 192 -6.46 -5.06 10.34
N CYS A 193 -6.35 -3.75 10.51
CA CYS A 193 -7.52 -2.92 10.72
C CYS A 193 -8.01 -2.37 9.39
N ALA A 194 -9.24 -2.77 9.06
CA ALA A 194 -9.91 -2.29 7.86
C ALA A 194 -10.68 -0.99 8.17
N PRO A 195 -10.84 -0.11 7.17
CA PRO A 195 -11.60 1.12 7.29
C PRO A 195 -13.11 0.85 7.46
N SER A 196 -13.83 1.83 8.00
CA SER A 196 -15.26 1.74 8.26
C SER A 196 -16.12 1.54 7.00
N GLN A 197 -17.20 0.79 7.13
CA GLN A 197 -18.14 0.49 6.04
C GLN A 197 -19.35 1.44 6.11
N PRO A 198 -20.05 1.72 4.99
CA PRO A 198 -19.89 1.14 3.64
C PRO A 198 -18.90 1.89 2.73
N ARG A 199 -18.40 3.06 3.17
CA ARG A 199 -17.58 3.97 2.35
C ARG A 199 -16.35 3.30 1.73
N TRP A 200 -15.82 2.24 2.36
CA TRP A 200 -14.57 1.59 1.98
C TRP A 200 -14.71 0.10 1.67
N SER A 201 -15.82 -0.27 1.00
CA SER A 201 -16.15 -1.64 0.62
C SER A 201 -15.10 -2.31 -0.25
N ARG A 202 -14.42 -1.57 -1.12
CA ARG A 202 -13.38 -2.13 -1.99
C ARG A 202 -12.14 -2.57 -1.22
N SER A 203 -11.77 -1.86 -0.17
CA SER A 203 -10.60 -2.20 0.63
C SER A 203 -10.90 -3.37 1.56
N LEU A 204 -12.10 -3.42 2.13
CA LEU A 204 -12.58 -4.64 2.80
C LEU A 204 -12.56 -5.83 1.83
N SER A 205 -13.02 -5.64 0.60
CA SER A 205 -12.98 -6.68 -0.44
C SER A 205 -11.55 -7.09 -0.82
N PHE A 206 -10.60 -6.15 -0.82
CA PHE A 206 -9.18 -6.45 -1.00
C PHE A 206 -8.69 -7.38 0.11
N TYR A 207 -8.90 -7.03 1.38
CA TYR A 207 -8.47 -7.89 2.50
C TYR A 207 -9.15 -9.26 2.45
N LYS A 208 -10.46 -9.33 2.19
CA LYS A 208 -11.19 -10.60 2.05
C LYS A 208 -10.62 -11.49 0.94
N ARG A 209 -10.27 -10.92 -0.22
CA ARG A 209 -9.61 -11.66 -1.32
C ARG A 209 -8.20 -12.13 -0.98
N ASN A 210 -7.53 -11.47 -0.03
CA ASN A 210 -6.23 -11.89 0.50
C ASN A 210 -6.36 -12.77 1.76
N GLY A 211 -7.52 -13.40 1.99
CA GLY A 211 -7.72 -14.39 3.05
C GLY A 211 -8.05 -13.83 4.43
N PHE A 212 -8.21 -12.51 4.59
CA PHE A 212 -8.65 -11.93 5.85
C PHE A 212 -10.15 -12.11 6.07
N ARG A 213 -10.54 -12.20 7.34
CA ARG A 213 -11.94 -12.20 7.80
C ARG A 213 -12.15 -11.10 8.83
N GLU A 214 -13.39 -10.70 9.01
CA GLU A 214 -13.73 -9.65 9.99
C GLU A 214 -13.61 -10.19 11.42
N LEU A 215 -13.05 -9.37 12.32
CA LEU A 215 -12.83 -9.67 13.75
C LEU A 215 -13.55 -8.70 14.70
N GLY A 216 -14.47 -7.88 14.19
CA GLY A 216 -15.18 -6.85 14.95
C GLY A 216 -14.60 -5.44 14.78
N PRO A 217 -15.17 -4.43 15.45
CA PRO A 217 -14.71 -3.05 15.32
C PRO A 217 -13.42 -2.79 16.10
N ARG A 218 -12.55 -1.91 15.57
CA ARG A 218 -11.45 -1.29 16.34
C ARG A 218 -11.95 0.01 16.97
N LEU A 219 -11.74 0.14 18.27
CA LEU A 219 -12.04 1.34 19.05
C LEU A 219 -10.74 1.97 19.53
N CYS A 220 -10.74 3.28 19.78
CA CYS A 220 -9.63 3.99 20.37
C CYS A 220 -10.13 5.01 21.38
N ARG A 221 -9.32 5.27 22.40
CA ARG A 221 -9.46 6.35 23.35
C ARG A 221 -8.08 6.97 23.53
N ASP A 222 -7.97 8.27 23.30
CA ASP A 222 -6.74 9.00 23.59
C ASP A 222 -6.50 9.04 25.11
N VAL A 223 -5.24 8.91 25.52
CA VAL A 223 -4.79 8.88 26.92
C VAL A 223 -3.73 9.93 27.19
#